data_AF-A0A0A9CPU2-F1
#
_entry.id   AF-A0A0A9CPU2-F1
#
_cell.length_a   1.000
_cell.length_b   1.000
_cell.length_c   1.000
_cell.angle_alpha   90.00
_cell.angle_beta   90.00
_cell.angle_gamma   90.00
#
_symmetry.space_group_name_H-M   'P 1'
#
loop_
_entity.id
_entity.type
_entity.pdbx_description
1 polymer ?
#
loop_
_entity_poly.entity_id
_entity_poly.type
_entity_poly.pdbx_seq_one_letter_code
_entity_poly.pdbx_strand_id
1 'polypeptide(L)'
;MGTYFQVQDDYLDCYGDPEFIGKIGTDIEDYKCSWLVVQALKRSDESQKRILFENYGKKDPACVAKVKNLYKELNLETVFQEHENESYKKLIADTETQPSIAVQNVLKSFLHKIYKRQK
;
A
#
# COMPACT_ATOMS: atom_id res chain seq x y z
N MET A 1 -1.71 4.74 -12.97
CA MET A 1 -1.91 3.28 -12.85
C MET A 1 -0.72 2.59 -12.18
N GLY A 2 0.51 2.71 -12.70
CA GLY A 2 1.70 2.09 -12.08
C GLY A 2 1.94 2.51 -10.63
N THR A 3 1.74 3.79 -10.30
CA THR A 3 1.83 4.27 -8.90
C THR A 3 0.84 3.57 -7.97
N TYR A 4 -0.41 3.39 -8.41
CA TYR A 4 -1.43 2.65 -7.62
C TYR A 4 -1.00 1.20 -7.42
N PHE A 5 -0.50 0.54 -8.47
CA PHE A 5 0.00 -0.83 -8.38
C PHE A 5 1.13 -0.98 -7.35
N GLN A 6 2.07 -0.03 -7.30
CA GLN A 6 3.15 -0.06 -6.30
C GLN A 6 2.64 0.17 -4.87
N VAL A 7 1.64 1.04 -4.69
CA VAL A 7 0.98 1.24 -3.38
C VAL A 7 0.28 -0.04 -2.92
N GLN A 8 -0.36 -0.78 -3.84
CA GLN A 8 -0.92 -2.10 -3.52
C GLN A 8 0.18 -3.09 -3.14
N ASP A 9 1.34 -3.04 -3.81
CA ASP A 9 2.47 -3.92 -3.51
C ASP A 9 3.01 -3.68 -2.09
N ASP A 10 3.23 -2.42 -1.73
CA ASP A 10 3.68 -2.02 -0.39
C ASP A 10 2.65 -2.40 0.69
N TYR A 11 1.34 -2.29 0.40
CA TYR A 11 0.28 -2.75 1.30
C TYR A 11 0.32 -4.26 1.49
N LEU A 12 0.37 -5.01 0.39
CA LEU A 12 0.38 -6.46 0.38
C LEU A 12 1.63 -7.04 1.04
N ASP A 13 2.78 -6.37 0.93
CA ASP A 13 4.00 -6.79 1.62
C ASP A 13 3.82 -6.82 3.16
N CYS A 14 3.08 -5.87 3.73
CA CYS A 14 2.86 -5.83 5.17
C CYS A 14 1.64 -6.65 5.65
N TYR A 15 0.54 -6.59 4.90
CA TYR A 15 -0.79 -7.09 5.31
C TYR A 15 -1.26 -8.35 4.59
N GLY A 16 -0.65 -8.68 3.47
CA GLY A 16 -1.06 -9.84 2.70
C GLY A 16 -0.64 -11.14 3.34
N ASP A 17 -1.43 -12.18 3.08
CA ASP A 17 -1.15 -13.53 3.57
C ASP A 17 0.08 -14.11 2.86
N PRO A 18 1.14 -14.51 3.58
CA PRO A 18 2.32 -15.12 2.98
C PRO A 18 2.02 -16.36 2.14
N GLU A 19 0.97 -17.14 2.47
CA GLU A 19 0.56 -18.31 1.69
C GLU A 19 0.01 -17.90 0.31
N PHE A 20 -0.65 -16.75 0.25
CA PHE A 20 -1.26 -16.25 -0.98
C PHE A 20 -0.29 -15.44 -1.85
N ILE A 21 0.57 -14.65 -1.21
CA ILE A 21 1.59 -13.84 -1.90
C ILE A 21 2.80 -14.69 -2.32
N GLY A 22 3.09 -15.77 -1.59
CA GLY A 22 4.24 -16.65 -1.86
C GLY A 22 5.58 -16.10 -1.37
N LYS A 23 5.57 -15.01 -0.60
CA LYS A 23 6.73 -14.46 0.12
C LYS A 23 6.29 -13.87 1.45
N ILE A 24 7.21 -13.83 2.41
CA ILE A 24 7.08 -13.02 3.62
C ILE A 24 7.54 -11.61 3.24
N GLY A 25 6.72 -10.60 3.48
CA GLY A 25 7.12 -9.22 3.23
C GLY A 25 8.16 -8.74 4.24
N THR A 26 9.05 -7.87 3.74
CA THR A 26 10.30 -7.45 4.41
C THR A 26 10.53 -5.94 4.33
N ASP A 27 9.55 -5.18 3.82
CA ASP A 27 9.67 -3.73 3.60
C ASP A 27 10.05 -2.97 4.89
N ILE A 28 9.59 -3.44 6.06
CA ILE A 28 9.88 -2.83 7.37
C ILE A 28 11.34 -3.09 7.75
N GLU A 29 11.80 -4.33 7.65
CA GLU A 29 13.15 -4.77 7.99
C GLU A 29 14.20 -4.13 7.08
N ASP A 30 13.87 -3.97 5.80
CA ASP A 30 14.76 -3.43 4.77
C ASP A 30 14.80 -1.89 4.74
N TYR A 31 14.11 -1.24 5.70
CA TYR A 31 14.04 0.22 5.79
C TYR A 31 13.52 0.87 4.50
N LYS A 32 12.61 0.18 3.80
CA LYS A 32 12.10 0.65 2.52
C LYS A 32 11.20 1.87 2.75
N CYS A 33 11.27 2.84 1.85
CA CYS A 33 10.34 3.97 1.80
C CYS A 33 9.00 3.52 1.19
N SER A 34 8.30 2.62 1.90
CA SER A 34 7.00 2.10 1.49
C SER A 34 5.91 3.15 1.68
N TRP A 35 4.81 3.02 0.95
CA TRP A 35 3.64 3.88 1.15
C TRP A 35 3.14 3.83 2.60
N LEU A 36 3.18 2.67 3.25
CA LEU A 36 2.71 2.49 4.63
C LEU A 36 3.49 3.35 5.64
N VAL A 37 4.83 3.38 5.57
CA VAL A 37 5.62 4.18 6.52
C VAL A 37 5.41 5.67 6.32
N VAL A 38 5.26 6.12 5.07
CA VAL A 38 4.95 7.52 4.76
C VAL A 38 3.58 7.92 5.30
N GLN A 39 2.58 7.04 5.17
CA GLN A 39 1.24 7.30 5.68
C GLN A 39 1.17 7.26 7.20
N ALA A 40 1.95 6.38 7.83
CA ALA A 40 2.12 6.34 9.28
C ALA A 40 2.72 7.64 9.79
N LEU A 41 3.87 8.07 9.27
CA LEU A 41 4.56 9.31 9.68
C LEU A 41 3.67 10.56 9.56
N LYS A 42 2.81 10.63 8.55
CA LYS A 42 1.87 11.74 8.34
C LYS A 42 0.73 11.78 9.38
N ARG A 43 0.37 10.63 9.95
CA ARG A 43 -0.79 10.47 10.85
C ARG A 43 -0.38 10.29 12.30
N SER A 44 0.87 9.93 12.55
CA SER A 44 1.41 9.73 13.88
C SER A 44 1.60 11.03 14.65
N ASP A 45 1.33 10.97 15.95
CA ASP A 45 1.83 11.95 16.91
C ASP A 45 3.32 11.75 17.21
N GLU A 46 3.91 12.61 18.04
CA GLU A 46 5.33 12.55 18.38
C GLU A 46 5.74 11.26 19.11
N SER A 47 4.84 10.67 19.92
CA SER A 47 5.13 9.42 20.62
C SER A 47 5.13 8.23 19.66
N GLN A 48 4.17 8.19 18.74
CA GLN A 48 4.05 7.18 17.70
C GLN A 48 5.19 7.29 16.67
N LYS A 49 5.63 8.50 16.33
CA LYS A 49 6.81 8.70 15.47
C LYS A 49 8.08 8.13 16.10
N ARG A 50 8.26 8.25 17.42
CA ARG A 50 9.41 7.63 18.11
C ARG A 50 9.39 6.11 17.96
N ILE A 51 8.22 5.47 18.05
CA ILE A 51 8.08 4.04 17.80
C ILE A 51 8.57 3.69 16.39
N LEU A 52 8.19 4.47 15.37
CA LEU A 52 8.69 4.26 14.01
C LEU A 52 10.21 4.43 13.93
N PHE A 53 10.77 5.51 14.47
CA PHE A 53 12.21 5.78 14.38
C PHE A 53 13.08 4.75 15.11
N GLU A 54 12.59 4.19 16.22
CA GLU A 54 13.34 3.20 17.01
C GLU A 54 13.27 1.79 16.40
N ASN A 55 12.17 1.45 15.73
CA ASN A 55 11.87 0.07 15.34
C ASN A 55 11.88 -0.19 13.82
N TYR A 56 11.70 0.82 12.97
CA TYR A 56 11.72 0.65 11.52
C TYR A 56 13.15 0.38 10.99
N GLY A 57 13.31 -0.56 10.05
CA GLY A 57 14.63 -1.00 9.53
C GLY A 57 15.39 -1.94 10.46
N LYS A 58 14.72 -2.52 11.45
CA LYS A 58 15.30 -3.51 12.36
C LYS A 58 14.84 -4.90 11.95
N LYS A 59 15.78 -5.84 11.84
CA LYS A 59 15.49 -7.26 11.55
C LYS A 59 14.92 -8.03 12.74
N ASP A 60 14.89 -7.41 13.93
CA ASP A 60 14.29 -8.01 15.12
C ASP A 60 12.77 -8.13 14.93
N PRO A 61 12.18 -9.35 14.98
CA PRO A 61 10.74 -9.54 14.87
C PRO A 61 9.92 -8.74 15.89
N ALA A 62 10.47 -8.46 17.08
CA ALA A 62 9.78 -7.64 18.08
C ALA A 62 9.66 -6.17 17.63
N CYS A 63 10.68 -5.64 16.94
CA CYS A 63 10.63 -4.30 16.34
C CYS A 63 9.61 -4.26 15.19
N VAL A 64 9.62 -5.26 14.31
CA VAL A 64 8.65 -5.38 13.21
C VAL A 64 7.22 -5.44 13.74
N ALA A 65 6.97 -6.23 14.79
CA ALA A 65 5.66 -6.33 15.41
C ALA A 65 5.17 -4.99 15.99
N LYS A 66 6.05 -4.19 16.60
CA LYS A 66 5.71 -2.83 17.09
C LYS A 66 5.29 -1.91 15.95
N VAL A 67 6.02 -1.93 14.82
CA VAL A 67 5.65 -1.14 13.63
C VAL A 67 4.29 -1.59 13.08
N LYS A 68 4.07 -2.91 12.92
CA LYS A 68 2.79 -3.45 12.43
C LYS A 68 1.62 -3.11 13.36
N ASN A 69 1.83 -3.15 14.68
CA ASN A 69 0.81 -2.76 15.65
C ASN A 69 0.47 -1.27 15.56
N LEU A 70 1.49 -0.42 15.37
CA LEU A 70 1.25 1.01 15.16
C LEU A 70 0.46 1.26 13.86
N TYR A 71 0.75 0.52 12.78
CA TYR A 71 -0.04 0.64 11.54
C TYR A 71 -1.52 0.27 11.74
N LYS A 72 -1.80 -0.73 12.58
CA LYS A 72 -3.17 -1.09 12.98
C LYS A 72 -3.81 0.02 13.81
N GLU A 73 -3.09 0.58 14.79
CA GLU A 73 -3.58 1.69 15.61
C GLU A 73 -3.95 2.92 14.77
N LEU A 74 -3.15 3.21 13.74
CA LEU A 74 -3.40 4.29 12.78
C LEU A 74 -4.44 3.94 11.71
N ASN A 75 -5.06 2.76 11.78
CA ASN A 75 -6.05 2.24 10.84
C ASN A 75 -5.60 2.33 9.36
N LEU A 76 -4.33 1.99 9.08
CA LEU A 76 -3.79 2.14 7.72
C LEU A 76 -4.45 1.23 6.68
N GLU A 77 -5.10 0.14 7.09
CA GLU A 77 -5.94 -0.69 6.21
C GLU A 77 -7.11 0.12 5.64
N THR A 78 -7.82 0.86 6.49
CA THR A 78 -8.92 1.73 6.05
C THR A 78 -8.40 2.85 5.14
N VAL A 79 -7.29 3.48 5.50
CA VAL A 79 -6.65 4.53 4.69
C VAL A 79 -6.26 4.00 3.31
N PHE A 80 -5.77 2.75 3.24
CA PHE A 80 -5.46 2.10 1.98
C PHE A 80 -6.73 1.83 1.15
N GLN A 81 -7.79 1.31 1.77
CA GLN A 81 -9.06 1.04 1.09
C GLN A 81 -9.68 2.32 0.51
N GLU A 82 -9.62 3.43 1.25
CA GLU A 82 -10.05 4.75 0.77
C GLU A 82 -9.22 5.19 -0.45
N HIS A 83 -7.89 5.15 -0.32
CA HIS A 83 -6.97 5.51 -1.41
C HIS A 83 -7.15 4.61 -2.65
N GLU A 84 -7.39 3.32 -2.46
CA GLU A 84 -7.66 2.36 -3.54
C GLU A 84 -8.94 2.73 -4.30
N ASN A 85 -10.03 3.01 -3.57
CA ASN A 85 -11.30 3.41 -4.17
C ASN A 85 -11.19 4.74 -4.92
N GLU A 86 -10.51 5.73 -4.34
CA GLU A 86 -10.29 7.04 -4.96
C GLU A 86 -9.41 6.94 -6.21
N SER A 87 -8.31 6.18 -6.13
CA SER A 87 -7.42 5.93 -7.26
C SER A 87 -8.15 5.24 -8.40
N TYR A 88 -8.97 4.23 -8.09
CA TYR A 88 -9.77 3.53 -9.09
C TYR A 88 -10.76 4.47 -9.79
N LYS A 89 -11.55 5.24 -9.02
CA LYS A 89 -12.50 6.22 -9.58
C LYS A 89 -11.81 7.22 -10.50
N LYS A 90 -10.66 7.75 -10.07
CA LYS A 90 -9.87 8.69 -10.86
C LYS A 90 -9.36 8.05 -12.16
N LEU A 91 -8.80 6.84 -12.09
CA LEU A 91 -8.28 6.14 -13.27
C LEU A 91 -9.38 5.79 -14.28
N ILE A 92 -10.57 5.43 -13.82
CA ILE A 92 -11.73 5.23 -14.69
C ILE A 92 -12.13 6.53 -15.38
N ALA A 93 -12.31 7.62 -14.61
CA ALA A 93 -12.68 8.92 -15.17
C ALA A 93 -11.65 9.40 -16.21
N ASP A 94 -10.35 9.32 -15.88
CA ASP A 94 -9.27 9.69 -16.80
C ASP A 94 -9.30 8.82 -18.07
N THR A 95 -9.58 7.52 -17.93
CA THR A 95 -9.72 6.60 -19.07
C THR A 95 -10.90 6.98 -19.95
N GLU A 96 -12.02 7.40 -19.39
CA GLU A 96 -13.22 7.79 -20.15
C GLU A 96 -13.03 9.10 -20.94
N THR A 97 -12.12 9.97 -20.51
CA THR A 97 -11.75 11.19 -21.26
C THR A 97 -10.92 10.92 -22.52
N GLN A 98 -10.35 9.72 -22.67
CA GLN A 98 -9.52 9.36 -23.82
C GLN A 98 -10.35 9.25 -25.11
N PRO A 99 -10.05 10.03 -26.18
CA PRO A 99 -10.85 10.00 -27.42
C PRO A 99 -10.93 8.64 -28.12
N SER A 100 -9.89 7.81 -28.05
CA SER A 100 -9.86 6.52 -28.75
C SER A 100 -10.49 5.41 -27.92
N ILE A 101 -11.64 4.89 -28.38
CA ILE A 101 -12.34 3.73 -27.77
C ILE A 101 -11.41 2.51 -27.66
N ALA A 102 -10.56 2.27 -28.67
CA ALA A 102 -9.60 1.18 -28.63
C ALA A 102 -8.61 1.33 -27.46
N VAL A 103 -8.11 2.54 -27.24
CA VAL A 103 -7.21 2.84 -26.10
C VAL A 103 -7.97 2.74 -24.77
N GLN A 104 -9.21 3.22 -24.71
CA GLN A 104 -10.04 3.05 -23.51
C GLN A 104 -10.17 1.58 -23.11
N ASN A 105 -10.45 0.70 -24.07
CA ASN A 105 -10.61 -0.73 -23.82
C ASN A 105 -9.32 -1.37 -23.31
N VAL A 106 -8.17 -0.98 -23.87
CA VAL A 106 -6.86 -1.43 -23.38
C VAL A 106 -6.66 -0.97 -21.93
N LEU A 107 -6.83 0.32 -21.64
CA LEU A 107 -6.64 0.87 -20.29
C LEU A 107 -7.58 0.24 -19.26
N LYS A 108 -8.88 0.05 -19.60
CA LYS A 108 -9.85 -0.66 -18.75
C LYS A 108 -9.45 -2.10 -18.52
N SER A 109 -8.91 -2.80 -19.52
CA SER A 109 -8.41 -4.16 -19.38
C SER A 109 -7.25 -4.25 -18.39
N PHE A 110 -6.28 -3.32 -18.46
CA PHE A 110 -5.19 -3.27 -17.49
C PHE A 110 -5.69 -2.93 -16.08
N LEU A 111 -6.59 -1.95 -15.95
CA LEU A 111 -7.11 -1.54 -14.65
C LEU A 111 -7.88 -2.67 -13.96
N HIS A 112 -8.71 -3.42 -14.69
CA HIS A 112 -9.42 -4.59 -14.16
C HIS A 112 -8.48 -5.68 -13.64
N LYS A 113 -7.30 -5.85 -14.26
CA LYS A 113 -6.33 -6.86 -13.83
C LYS A 113 -5.66 -6.53 -12.50
N ILE A 114 -5.56 -5.24 -12.16
CA ILE A 114 -4.83 -4.80 -10.95
C ILE A 114 -5.76 -4.36 -9.82
N TYR A 115 -7.00 -3.96 -10.12
CA TYR A 115 -7.94 -3.50 -9.11
C TYR A 115 -8.28 -4.62 -8.13
N LYS A 116 -8.14 -4.34 -6.83
CA LYS A 116 -8.37 -5.31 -5.73
C LYS A 116 -7.60 -6.63 -5.91
N ARG A 117 -6.38 -6.55 -6.49
CA ARG A 117 -5.51 -7.71 -6.57
C ARG A 117 -5.16 -8.18 -5.15
N GLN A 118 -5.09 -9.49 -5.01
CA GLN A 118 -4.65 -10.13 -3.76
C GLN A 118 -3.19 -10.60 -3.84
N LYS A 119 -2.57 -10.55 -5.03
CA LYS A 119 -1.17 -10.90 -5.32
C LYS A 119 -0.63 -10.13 -6.51
#